data_AF-A0A2V9FYT5-F1
#
_entry.id   AF-A0A2V9FYT5-F1
#
_cell.length_a   1.000
_cell.length_b   1.000
_cell.length_c   1.000
_cell.angle_alpha   90.00
_cell.angle_beta   90.00
_cell.angle_gamma   90.00
#
_symmetry.space_group_name_H-M   'P 1'
#
loop_
_entity.id
_entity.type
_entity.pdbx_description
1 polymer ?
#
loop_
_entity_poly.entity_id
_entity_poly.type
_entity_poly.pdbx_seq_one_letter_code
_entity_poly.pdbx_strand_id
1 'polypeptide(L)'
;MLIYLLGPLLALFPRRWRKLLPAGSAVEWRRATVLSGFGEAVIAFIALMYWYSYYMAVMADHGLDAAPTGKLPSGVTDHGIGFAALLIWATHPLTWLIAYAGVEGSVRFLGAAFTETDLGILPLFLLDKIIGKFSGRSEPSLAKAAGYSQANFSSFFGAIREKALVKGLPDELCFSGSVPDELLEIRACRRKADWNPPRTVRFQDSYYRLEALSGGSAPRPFRYTLRKLPAGVMGRTVLVYSPGDAPVLAKR
;
A
#
# COMPACT_ATOMS: atom_id res chain seq x y z
N MET A 1 -17.66 -38.59 11.13
CA MET A 1 -17.83 -38.20 9.71
C MET A 1 -18.59 -36.89 9.51
N LEU A 2 -19.74 -36.67 10.18
CA LEU A 2 -20.54 -35.44 10.03
C LEU A 2 -19.74 -34.13 10.25
N ILE A 3 -18.79 -34.16 11.20
CA ILE A 3 -17.93 -33.01 11.56
C ILE A 3 -17.00 -32.59 10.41
N TYR A 4 -16.56 -33.52 9.54
CA TYR A 4 -15.72 -33.21 8.38
C TYR A 4 -16.52 -32.62 7.22
N LEU A 5 -17.81 -32.94 7.11
CA LEU A 5 -18.73 -32.36 6.13
C LEU A 5 -19.24 -30.98 6.57
N LEU A 6 -19.56 -30.83 7.86
CA LEU A 6 -20.06 -29.57 8.42
C LEU A 6 -18.93 -28.57 8.70
N GLY A 7 -17.72 -29.03 9.02
CA GLY A 7 -16.57 -28.19 9.33
C GLY A 7 -16.35 -27.07 8.30
N PRO A 8 -16.24 -27.37 6.99
CA PRO A 8 -16.07 -26.36 5.94
C PRO A 8 -17.20 -25.32 5.89
N LEU A 9 -18.46 -25.73 6.11
CA LEU A 9 -19.59 -24.79 6.17
C LEU A 9 -19.53 -23.92 7.43
N LEU A 10 -19.13 -24.48 8.55
CA LEU A 10 -18.96 -23.75 9.81
C LEU A 10 -17.76 -22.82 9.79
N ALA A 11 -16.74 -23.10 8.97
CA ALA A 11 -15.56 -22.24 8.81
C ALA A 11 -15.89 -20.90 8.13
N LEU A 12 -17.04 -20.78 7.47
CA LEU A 12 -17.53 -19.52 6.91
C LEU A 12 -17.77 -18.47 7.99
N PHE A 13 -18.15 -18.89 9.19
CA PHE A 13 -18.47 -17.98 10.28
C PHE A 13 -17.21 -17.31 10.88
N PRO A 14 -17.34 -16.12 11.47
CA PRO A 14 -16.26 -15.48 12.22
C PRO A 14 -15.94 -16.26 13.49
N ARG A 15 -14.70 -16.11 14.00
CA ARG A 15 -14.18 -16.87 15.15
C ARG A 15 -15.09 -16.79 16.39
N ARG A 16 -15.72 -15.65 16.63
CA ARG A 16 -16.64 -15.46 17.76
C ARG A 16 -17.82 -16.42 17.70
N TRP A 17 -18.42 -16.55 16.53
CA TRP A 17 -19.60 -17.39 16.36
C TRP A 17 -19.21 -18.88 16.36
N ARG A 18 -18.01 -19.21 15.87
CA ARG A 18 -17.45 -20.56 15.97
C ARG A 18 -17.28 -21.05 17.42
N LYS A 19 -16.86 -20.17 18.34
CA LYS A 19 -16.71 -20.48 19.77
C LYS A 19 -18.04 -20.72 20.49
N LEU A 20 -19.14 -20.22 19.95
CA LEU A 20 -20.48 -20.39 20.53
C LEU A 20 -21.13 -21.72 20.11
N LEU A 21 -20.56 -22.42 19.12
CA LEU A 21 -21.11 -23.69 18.64
C LEU A 21 -20.70 -24.84 19.57
N PRO A 22 -21.66 -25.70 19.98
CA PRO A 22 -21.38 -26.83 20.89
C PRO A 22 -20.43 -27.87 20.27
N ALA A 23 -20.35 -27.94 18.94
CA ALA A 23 -19.42 -28.82 18.21
C ALA A 23 -18.04 -28.19 17.95
N GLY A 24 -17.79 -26.95 18.42
CA GLY A 24 -16.62 -26.18 18.01
C GLY A 24 -15.27 -26.68 18.54
N SER A 25 -15.27 -27.48 19.61
CA SER A 25 -14.06 -28.12 20.16
C SER A 25 -13.61 -29.35 19.37
N ALA A 26 -14.52 -29.97 18.60
CA ALA A 26 -14.25 -31.19 17.84
C ALA A 26 -13.83 -30.94 16.38
N VAL A 27 -13.94 -29.69 15.90
CA VAL A 27 -13.64 -29.32 14.51
C VAL A 27 -12.18 -28.86 14.40
N GLU A 28 -11.43 -29.47 13.49
CA GLU A 28 -10.14 -28.93 13.06
C GLU A 28 -10.33 -27.71 12.14
N TRP A 29 -10.41 -26.53 12.73
CA TRP A 29 -10.72 -25.27 12.04
C TRP A 29 -9.81 -24.94 10.87
N ARG A 30 -8.53 -25.31 10.95
CA ARG A 30 -7.57 -25.12 9.87
C ARG A 30 -7.96 -25.90 8.62
N ARG A 31 -8.16 -27.22 8.74
CA ARG A 31 -8.52 -28.08 7.59
C ARG A 31 -9.87 -27.68 7.01
N ALA A 32 -10.82 -27.36 7.89
CA ALA A 32 -12.14 -26.86 7.49
C ALA A 32 -12.04 -25.54 6.70
N THR A 33 -11.22 -24.59 7.14
CA THR A 33 -11.04 -23.29 6.47
C THR A 33 -10.34 -23.47 5.12
N VAL A 34 -9.30 -24.32 5.05
CA VAL A 34 -8.61 -24.65 3.80
C VAL A 34 -9.57 -25.26 2.78
N LEU A 35 -10.33 -26.28 3.17
CA LEU A 35 -11.31 -26.94 2.28
C LEU A 35 -12.39 -25.98 1.82
N SER A 36 -12.94 -25.15 2.72
CA SER A 36 -13.99 -24.19 2.38
C SER A 36 -13.48 -23.08 1.44
N GLY A 37 -12.31 -22.50 1.71
CA GLY A 37 -11.74 -21.43 0.89
C GLY A 37 -11.31 -21.94 -0.48
N PHE A 38 -10.74 -23.14 -0.55
CA PHE A 38 -10.41 -23.77 -1.83
C PHE A 38 -11.67 -24.08 -2.64
N GLY A 39 -12.69 -24.69 -2.02
CA GLY A 39 -13.96 -24.98 -2.67
C GLY A 39 -14.65 -23.71 -3.19
N GLU A 40 -14.67 -22.66 -2.37
CA GLU A 40 -15.20 -21.35 -2.75
C GLU A 40 -14.46 -20.75 -3.96
N ALA A 41 -13.12 -20.78 -3.97
CA ALA A 41 -12.31 -20.28 -5.07
C ALA A 41 -12.55 -21.07 -6.38
N VAL A 42 -12.60 -22.40 -6.30
CA VAL A 42 -12.84 -23.27 -7.47
C VAL A 42 -14.25 -23.07 -8.02
N ILE A 43 -15.27 -23.03 -7.15
CA ILE A 43 -16.67 -22.82 -7.56
C ILE A 43 -16.81 -21.44 -8.20
N ALA A 44 -16.22 -20.40 -7.61
CA ALA A 44 -16.24 -19.05 -8.18
C ALA A 44 -15.54 -18.99 -9.56
N PHE A 45 -14.41 -19.69 -9.72
CA PHE A 45 -13.73 -19.77 -11.01
C PHE A 45 -14.60 -20.45 -12.08
N ILE A 46 -15.19 -21.61 -11.76
CA ILE A 46 -16.09 -22.33 -12.66
C ILE A 46 -17.32 -21.46 -13.00
N ALA A 47 -17.91 -20.81 -11.99
CA ALA A 47 -19.05 -19.92 -12.18
C ALA A 47 -18.69 -18.73 -13.08
N LEU A 48 -17.48 -18.17 -12.96
CA LEU A 48 -17.02 -17.06 -13.80
C LEU A 48 -16.85 -17.51 -15.26
N MET A 49 -16.28 -18.70 -15.49
CA MET A 49 -16.15 -19.27 -16.83
C MET A 49 -17.52 -19.52 -17.47
N TYR A 50 -18.43 -20.12 -16.72
CA TYR A 50 -19.80 -20.36 -17.19
C TYR A 50 -20.53 -19.05 -17.47
N TRP A 51 -20.44 -18.08 -16.56
CA TRP A 51 -21.05 -16.76 -16.69
C TRP A 51 -20.53 -16.02 -17.93
N TYR A 52 -19.21 -16.04 -18.15
CA TYR A 52 -18.59 -15.49 -19.36
C TYR A 52 -19.17 -16.14 -20.63
N SER A 53 -19.17 -17.48 -20.68
CA SER A 53 -19.67 -18.21 -21.85
C SER A 53 -21.14 -17.90 -22.13
N TYR A 54 -21.98 -17.92 -21.10
CA TYR A 54 -23.40 -17.61 -21.21
C TYR A 54 -23.63 -16.17 -21.69
N TYR A 55 -22.95 -15.20 -21.07
CA TYR A 55 -23.10 -13.79 -21.40
C TYR A 55 -22.69 -13.51 -22.86
N MET A 56 -21.58 -14.10 -23.32
CA MET A 56 -21.12 -13.93 -24.69
C MET A 56 -22.09 -14.54 -25.71
N ALA A 57 -22.68 -15.69 -25.41
CA ALA A 57 -23.69 -16.31 -26.27
C ALA A 57 -24.93 -15.41 -26.41
N VAL A 58 -25.47 -14.93 -25.28
CA VAL A 58 -26.64 -14.02 -25.28
C VAL A 58 -26.34 -12.73 -26.06
N MET A 59 -25.13 -12.18 -25.92
CA MET A 59 -24.77 -10.97 -26.65
C MET A 59 -24.57 -11.19 -28.14
N ALA A 60 -24.06 -12.35 -28.54
CA ALA A 60 -24.02 -12.73 -29.94
C ALA A 60 -25.44 -12.83 -30.53
N ASP A 61 -26.37 -13.49 -29.82
CA ASP A 61 -27.76 -13.65 -30.27
C ASP A 61 -28.47 -12.29 -30.39
N HIS A 62 -28.41 -11.45 -29.36
CA HIS A 62 -29.00 -10.10 -29.39
C HIS A 62 -28.37 -9.20 -30.46
N GLY A 63 -27.06 -9.34 -30.71
CA GLY A 63 -26.37 -8.62 -31.78
C GLY A 63 -26.84 -9.04 -33.18
N LEU A 64 -27.14 -10.32 -33.35
CA LEU A 64 -27.67 -10.87 -34.60
C LEU A 64 -29.11 -10.40 -34.85
N ASP A 65 -29.96 -10.44 -33.83
CA ASP A 65 -31.36 -10.01 -33.89
C ASP A 65 -31.53 -8.51 -34.12
N ALA A 66 -30.60 -7.70 -33.59
CA ALA A 66 -30.61 -6.25 -33.77
C ALA A 66 -30.12 -5.80 -35.16
N ALA A 67 -29.58 -6.71 -35.99
CA ALA A 67 -29.11 -6.41 -37.33
C ALA A 67 -30.19 -6.72 -38.38
N PRO A 68 -30.94 -5.73 -38.90
CA PRO A 68 -32.09 -5.95 -39.80
C PRO A 68 -31.75 -6.60 -41.15
N THR A 69 -30.47 -6.77 -41.48
CA THR A 69 -29.99 -7.43 -42.72
C THR A 69 -29.05 -8.61 -42.45
N GLY A 70 -28.85 -9.00 -41.18
CA GLY A 70 -27.82 -9.96 -40.78
C GLY A 70 -26.39 -9.47 -41.03
N LYS A 71 -26.21 -8.18 -41.35
CA LYS A 71 -24.91 -7.53 -41.57
C LYS A 71 -24.75 -6.38 -40.60
N LEU A 72 -23.59 -6.31 -39.98
CA LEU A 72 -23.21 -5.21 -39.10
C LEU A 72 -23.15 -3.88 -39.89
N PRO A 73 -23.48 -2.74 -39.28
CA PRO A 73 -23.38 -1.43 -39.91
C PRO A 73 -21.96 -1.18 -40.44
N SER A 74 -21.86 -0.62 -41.65
CA SER A 74 -20.56 -0.29 -42.27
C SER A 74 -19.75 0.64 -41.36
N GLY A 75 -18.58 0.18 -40.92
CA GLY A 75 -17.67 0.93 -40.03
C GLY A 75 -17.49 0.30 -38.64
N VAL A 76 -18.30 -0.69 -38.26
CA VAL A 76 -18.11 -1.46 -37.03
C VAL A 76 -17.22 -2.67 -37.32
N THR A 77 -16.09 -2.77 -36.63
CA THR A 77 -15.18 -3.92 -36.74
C THR A 77 -15.59 -5.02 -35.76
N ASP A 78 -15.42 -6.29 -36.14
CA ASP A 78 -15.67 -7.44 -35.25
C ASP A 78 -14.91 -7.34 -33.93
N HIS A 79 -13.68 -6.79 -33.98
CA HIS A 79 -12.85 -6.53 -32.81
C HIS A 79 -13.48 -5.49 -31.87
N GLY A 80 -14.10 -4.44 -32.42
CA GLY A 80 -14.79 -3.43 -31.62
C GLY A 80 -16.00 -3.99 -30.87
N ILE A 81 -16.72 -4.93 -31.48
CA ILE A 81 -17.87 -5.60 -30.87
C ILE A 81 -17.41 -6.53 -29.75
N GLY A 82 -16.41 -7.37 -30.00
CA GLY A 82 -15.84 -8.25 -28.97
C GLY A 82 -15.30 -7.46 -27.77
N PHE A 83 -14.60 -6.35 -28.03
CA PHE A 83 -14.10 -5.48 -26.97
C PHE A 83 -15.22 -4.81 -26.16
N ALA A 84 -16.26 -4.30 -26.82
CA ALA A 84 -17.41 -3.71 -26.14
C ALA A 84 -18.15 -4.75 -25.28
N ALA A 85 -18.39 -5.95 -25.80
CA ALA A 85 -19.02 -7.04 -25.06
C ALA A 85 -18.20 -7.42 -23.82
N LEU A 86 -16.87 -7.50 -23.94
CA LEU A 86 -15.96 -7.73 -22.83
C LEU A 86 -16.04 -6.63 -21.77
N LEU A 87 -16.10 -5.36 -22.17
CA LEU A 87 -16.22 -4.24 -21.23
C LEU A 87 -17.56 -4.25 -20.49
N ILE A 88 -18.66 -4.55 -21.18
CA ILE A 88 -19.98 -4.60 -20.54
C ILE A 88 -20.03 -5.80 -19.57
N TRP A 89 -19.53 -6.97 -20.00
CA TRP A 89 -19.40 -8.12 -19.12
C TRP A 89 -18.55 -7.82 -17.88
N ALA A 90 -17.40 -7.17 -18.07
CA ALA A 90 -16.48 -6.83 -16.99
C ALA A 90 -17.04 -5.77 -16.04
N THR A 91 -17.93 -4.88 -16.50
CA THR A 91 -18.61 -3.88 -15.66
C THR A 91 -19.91 -4.41 -15.04
N HIS A 92 -20.35 -5.61 -15.41
CA HIS A 92 -21.56 -6.22 -14.89
C HIS A 92 -21.42 -6.56 -13.39
N PRO A 93 -22.40 -6.20 -12.52
CA PRO A 93 -22.29 -6.38 -11.07
C PRO A 93 -22.14 -7.86 -10.65
N LEU A 94 -22.76 -8.78 -11.39
CA LEU A 94 -22.61 -10.22 -11.15
C LEU A 94 -21.16 -10.70 -11.36
N THR A 95 -20.46 -10.15 -12.35
CA THR A 95 -19.04 -10.48 -12.61
C THR A 95 -18.18 -10.10 -11.41
N TRP A 96 -18.42 -8.91 -10.85
CA TRP A 96 -17.73 -8.46 -9.64
C TRP A 96 -18.10 -9.27 -8.41
N LEU A 97 -19.36 -9.70 -8.26
CA LEU A 97 -19.78 -10.56 -7.15
C LEU A 97 -19.09 -11.93 -7.19
N ILE A 98 -19.01 -12.56 -8.37
CA ILE A 98 -18.32 -13.85 -8.55
C ILE A 98 -16.81 -13.68 -8.34
N ALA A 99 -16.21 -12.63 -8.92
CA ALA A 99 -14.79 -12.33 -8.75
C ALA A 99 -14.45 -12.07 -7.27
N TYR A 100 -15.31 -11.36 -6.56
CA TYR A 100 -15.21 -11.14 -5.13
C TYR A 100 -15.18 -12.46 -4.35
N ALA A 101 -16.11 -13.38 -4.62
CA ALA A 101 -16.11 -14.71 -3.99
C ALA A 101 -14.83 -15.51 -4.29
N GLY A 102 -14.32 -15.42 -5.52
CA GLY A 102 -13.06 -16.07 -5.91
C GLY A 102 -11.83 -15.52 -5.15
N VAL A 103 -11.74 -14.20 -5.02
CA VAL A 103 -10.69 -13.54 -4.22
C VAL A 103 -10.84 -13.88 -2.74
N GLU A 104 -12.05 -13.82 -2.21
CA GLU A 104 -12.36 -14.15 -0.82
C GLU A 104 -11.95 -15.60 -0.48
N GLY A 105 -12.41 -16.57 -1.27
CA GLY A 105 -12.04 -17.98 -1.12
C GLY A 105 -10.52 -18.19 -1.17
N SER A 106 -9.84 -17.51 -2.10
CA SER A 106 -8.37 -17.56 -2.24
C SER A 106 -7.66 -17.02 -1.01
N VAL A 107 -8.06 -15.87 -0.48
CA VAL A 107 -7.48 -15.27 0.73
C VAL A 107 -7.69 -16.19 1.93
N ARG A 108 -8.86 -16.79 2.08
CA ARG A 108 -9.16 -17.73 3.17
C ARG A 108 -8.34 -19.02 3.06
N PHE A 109 -8.22 -19.57 1.86
CA PHE A 109 -7.38 -20.73 1.57
C PHE A 109 -5.91 -20.45 1.92
N LEU A 110 -5.33 -19.38 1.36
CA LEU A 110 -3.93 -19.02 1.59
C LEU A 110 -3.67 -18.68 3.07
N GLY A 111 -4.58 -17.95 3.71
CA GLY A 111 -4.49 -17.61 5.13
C GLY A 111 -4.41 -18.85 6.02
N ALA A 112 -5.31 -19.80 5.82
CA ALA A 112 -5.35 -21.04 6.61
C ALA A 112 -4.22 -22.01 6.26
N ALA A 113 -3.80 -22.06 4.99
CA ALA A 113 -2.73 -22.96 4.53
C ALA A 113 -1.36 -22.53 5.08
N PHE A 114 -1.03 -21.23 4.96
CA PHE A 114 0.34 -20.72 5.16
C PHE A 114 0.56 -19.92 6.44
N THR A 115 -0.47 -19.26 6.98
CA THR A 115 -0.33 -18.35 8.14
C THR A 115 -1.04 -18.82 9.39
N GLU A 116 -1.63 -20.02 9.36
CA GLU A 116 -2.44 -20.59 10.44
C GLU A 116 -3.57 -19.64 10.92
N THR A 117 -4.02 -18.76 10.02
CA THR A 117 -5.10 -17.83 10.30
C THR A 117 -6.44 -18.40 9.81
N ASP A 118 -7.24 -18.89 10.75
CA ASP A 118 -8.59 -19.37 10.41
C ASP A 118 -9.56 -18.20 10.17
N LEU A 119 -9.55 -17.65 8.95
CA LEU A 119 -10.39 -16.52 8.52
C LEU A 119 -11.81 -16.99 8.15
N GLY A 120 -12.81 -16.28 8.66
CA GLY A 120 -14.20 -16.42 8.19
C GLY A 120 -14.45 -15.55 6.96
N ILE A 121 -15.68 -15.57 6.45
CA ILE A 121 -16.11 -14.70 5.36
C ILE A 121 -16.08 -13.24 5.82
N LEU A 122 -15.60 -12.35 4.96
CA LEU A 122 -15.39 -10.92 5.22
C LEU A 122 -16.69 -10.18 5.56
N PRO A 123 -17.82 -10.33 4.85
CA PRO A 123 -19.07 -9.70 5.23
C PRO A 123 -19.54 -10.09 6.63
N LEU A 124 -19.42 -11.37 6.99
CA LEU A 124 -19.78 -11.85 8.33
C LEU A 124 -18.81 -11.33 9.39
N PHE A 125 -17.52 -11.23 9.07
CA PHE A 125 -16.52 -10.64 9.93
C PHE A 125 -16.78 -9.14 10.19
N LEU A 126 -17.19 -8.38 9.17
CA LEU A 126 -17.58 -6.98 9.32
C LEU A 126 -18.83 -6.83 10.19
N LEU A 127 -19.85 -7.67 9.98
CA LEU A 127 -21.04 -7.70 10.81
C LEU A 127 -20.71 -7.99 12.28
N ASP A 128 -19.88 -9.00 12.53
CA ASP A 128 -19.41 -9.35 13.87
C ASP A 128 -18.69 -8.18 14.56
N LYS A 129 -17.88 -7.43 13.80
CA LYS A 129 -17.19 -6.23 14.29
C LYS A 129 -18.14 -5.09 14.61
N ILE A 130 -19.16 -4.87 13.78
CA ILE A 130 -20.20 -3.85 14.01
C ILE A 130 -20.99 -4.20 15.28
N ILE A 131 -21.44 -5.45 15.41
CA ILE A 131 -22.18 -5.93 16.59
C ILE A 131 -21.30 -5.82 17.85
N GLY A 132 -20.02 -6.17 17.76
CA GLY A 132 -19.07 -6.04 18.87
C GLY A 132 -18.89 -4.58 19.32
N LYS A 133 -18.85 -3.64 18.38
CA LYS A 133 -18.78 -2.19 18.65
C LYS A 133 -20.03 -1.68 19.37
N PHE A 134 -21.22 -2.10 18.93
CA PHE A 134 -22.48 -1.74 19.60
C PHE A 134 -22.61 -2.37 20.99
N SER A 135 -22.07 -3.58 21.18
CA SER A 135 -22.14 -4.30 22.46
C SER A 135 -21.09 -3.87 23.48
N GLY A 136 -20.25 -2.87 23.18
CA GLY A 136 -19.19 -2.37 24.08
C GLY A 136 -18.07 -3.37 24.39
N ARG A 137 -18.05 -4.55 23.77
CA ARG A 137 -17.06 -5.61 24.01
C ARG A 137 -15.97 -5.53 22.95
N SER A 138 -14.88 -4.84 23.29
CA SER A 138 -13.68 -4.77 22.45
C SER A 138 -12.77 -5.98 22.71
N GLU A 139 -12.80 -6.99 21.83
CA GLU A 139 -11.69 -7.95 21.77
C GLU A 139 -10.45 -7.27 21.15
N PRO A 140 -9.22 -7.61 21.60
CA PRO A 140 -8.00 -7.12 20.98
C PRO A 140 -7.96 -7.57 19.52
N SER A 141 -7.74 -6.63 18.60
CA SER A 141 -7.74 -6.92 17.16
C SER A 141 -6.71 -7.98 16.80
N LEU A 142 -7.02 -8.83 15.82
CA LEU A 142 -6.12 -9.87 15.30
C LEU A 142 -4.75 -9.30 14.87
N ALA A 143 -4.70 -8.05 14.40
CA ALA A 143 -3.45 -7.34 14.13
C ALA A 143 -2.62 -7.11 15.40
N LYS A 144 -3.26 -6.78 16.53
CA LYS A 144 -2.61 -6.60 17.83
C LYS A 144 -2.19 -7.92 18.46
N ALA A 145 -2.95 -9.01 18.25
CA ALA A 145 -2.63 -10.35 18.73
C ALA A 145 -1.55 -11.06 17.89
N ALA A 146 -1.48 -10.79 16.58
CA ALA A 146 -0.47 -11.34 15.66
C ALA A 146 0.81 -10.49 15.56
N GLY A 147 0.99 -9.49 16.43
CA GLY A 147 2.17 -8.61 16.43
C GLY A 147 2.27 -7.65 15.23
N TYR A 148 1.26 -7.61 14.36
CA TYR A 148 1.15 -6.62 13.28
C TYR A 148 0.80 -5.26 13.88
N SER A 149 1.84 -4.55 14.31
CA SER A 149 1.69 -3.17 14.74
C SER A 149 1.13 -2.32 13.60
N GLN A 150 0.11 -1.54 13.93
CA GLN A 150 -0.47 -0.47 13.11
C GLN A 150 0.60 0.52 12.59
N ALA A 151 1.82 0.46 13.12
CA ALA A 151 2.99 1.21 12.67
C ALA A 151 3.41 0.88 11.22
N ASN A 152 3.15 -0.33 10.72
CA ASN A 152 3.54 -0.72 9.35
C ASN A 152 2.70 -0.03 8.27
N PHE A 153 1.40 0.18 8.49
CA PHE A 153 0.60 0.93 7.51
C PHE A 153 0.91 2.42 7.56
N SER A 154 1.14 2.99 8.75
CA SER A 154 1.58 4.37 8.87
C SER A 154 2.99 4.60 8.31
N SER A 155 3.87 3.58 8.33
CA SER A 155 5.20 3.67 7.72
C SER A 155 5.15 3.59 6.21
N PHE A 156 4.26 2.79 5.62
CA PHE A 156 4.03 2.77 4.17
C PHE A 156 3.47 4.11 3.67
N PHE A 157 2.44 4.67 4.31
CA PHE A 157 1.94 6.00 3.97
C PHE A 157 2.94 7.11 4.28
N GLY A 158 3.72 6.96 5.35
CA GLY A 158 4.83 7.85 5.69
C GLY A 158 5.92 7.84 4.62
N ALA A 159 6.34 6.67 4.13
CA ALA A 159 7.34 6.50 3.09
C ALA A 159 6.85 6.97 1.71
N ILE A 160 5.56 6.80 1.41
CA ILE A 160 4.94 7.36 0.20
C ILE A 160 4.85 8.88 0.29
N ARG A 161 4.48 9.44 1.45
CA ARG A 161 4.48 10.89 1.70
C ARG A 161 5.90 11.48 1.64
N GLU A 162 6.87 10.76 2.18
CA GLU A 162 8.29 11.11 2.11
C GLU A 162 8.77 11.09 0.65
N LYS A 163 8.44 10.06 -0.14
CA LYS A 163 8.74 10.03 -1.58
C LYS A 163 7.97 11.08 -2.40
N ALA A 164 6.77 11.47 -2.00
CA ALA A 164 5.98 12.51 -2.66
C ALA A 164 6.53 13.93 -2.39
N LEU A 165 7.11 14.17 -1.22
CA LEU A 165 7.78 15.43 -0.86
C LEU A 165 9.19 15.56 -1.47
N VAL A 166 9.76 14.48 -2.01
CA VAL A 166 11.15 14.43 -2.53
C VAL A 166 11.33 15.04 -3.93
N LYS A 167 10.26 15.56 -4.55
CA LYS A 167 10.37 16.31 -5.81
C LYS A 167 10.83 17.76 -5.56
N GLY A 168 12.14 17.92 -5.37
CA GLY A 168 12.94 19.05 -5.89
C GLY A 168 12.77 20.43 -5.26
N LEU A 169 12.97 20.60 -3.95
CA LEU A 169 13.29 21.93 -3.40
C LEU A 169 14.82 22.12 -3.37
N PRO A 170 15.38 23.19 -3.99
CA PRO A 170 16.81 23.50 -3.94
C PRO A 170 17.23 23.90 -2.53
N ASP A 171 18.48 23.66 -2.13
CA ASP A 171 19.00 23.99 -0.80
C ASP A 171 19.01 25.52 -0.53
N GLU A 172 18.80 25.93 0.73
CA GLU A 172 18.76 27.35 1.15
C GLU A 172 20.06 27.67 1.87
N LEU A 173 20.70 28.77 1.48
CA LEU A 173 21.91 29.26 2.11
C LEU A 173 21.60 30.55 2.87
N CYS A 174 21.89 30.55 4.18
CA CYS A 174 21.75 31.71 5.04
C CYS A 174 23.12 32.08 5.62
N PHE A 175 23.60 33.27 5.29
CA PHE A 175 24.85 33.81 5.83
C PHE A 175 24.53 34.70 7.03
N SER A 176 25.12 34.39 8.18
CA SER A 176 24.98 35.15 9.42
C SER A 176 26.37 35.56 9.93
N GLY A 177 26.49 36.77 10.49
CA GLY A 177 27.75 37.29 11.01
C GLY A 177 28.55 38.16 10.03
N SER A 178 29.65 38.73 10.53
CA SER A 178 30.63 39.53 9.80
C SER A 178 32.00 38.83 9.88
N VAL A 179 32.84 38.99 8.84
CA VAL A 179 34.22 38.48 8.84
C VAL A 179 34.95 38.98 10.10
N PRO A 180 35.61 38.11 10.90
CA PRO A 180 36.01 36.72 10.64
C PRO A 180 35.05 35.61 11.12
N ASP A 181 33.97 35.93 11.83
CA ASP A 181 33.03 34.95 12.41
C ASP A 181 31.80 34.72 11.51
N GLU A 182 32.05 34.55 10.21
CA GLU A 182 30.99 34.26 9.24
C GLU A 182 30.47 32.82 9.44
N LEU A 183 29.17 32.71 9.72
CA LEU A 183 28.42 31.47 9.87
C LEU A 183 27.54 31.24 8.65
N LEU A 184 27.70 30.09 8.01
CA LEU A 184 26.86 29.61 6.92
C LEU A 184 25.89 28.55 7.46
N GLU A 185 24.60 28.82 7.38
CA GLU A 185 23.55 27.83 7.66
C GLU A 185 23.02 27.30 6.33
N ILE A 186 23.12 25.98 6.12
CA ILE A 186 22.57 25.30 4.95
C ILE A 186 21.32 24.54 5.38
N ARG A 187 20.18 24.86 4.77
CA ARG A 187 18.91 24.19 4.99
C ARG A 187 18.56 23.32 3.81
N ALA A 188 18.54 22.00 4.02
CA ALA A 188 18.32 21.01 2.99
C ALA A 188 17.04 20.21 3.23
N CYS A 189 16.39 19.80 2.14
CA CYS A 189 15.28 18.86 2.15
C CYS A 189 15.75 17.41 2.28
N ARG A 190 17.02 17.12 1.99
CA ARG A 190 17.61 15.77 2.03
C ARG A 190 18.82 15.72 2.95
N ARG A 191 18.98 14.59 3.64
CA ARG A 191 20.17 14.32 4.44
C ARG A 191 21.36 14.09 3.52
N LYS A 192 22.45 14.84 3.75
CA LYS A 192 23.76 14.62 3.13
C LYS A 192 24.51 13.56 3.95
N ALA A 193 24.74 12.38 3.38
CA ALA A 193 25.23 11.20 4.09
C ALA A 193 26.62 11.40 4.73
N ASP A 194 27.49 12.16 4.06
CA ASP A 194 28.90 12.32 4.49
C ASP A 194 29.14 13.51 5.42
N TRP A 195 28.08 14.26 5.78
CA TRP A 195 28.17 15.51 6.54
C TRP A 195 28.00 15.26 8.04
N ASN A 196 29.02 14.72 8.69
CA ASN A 196 29.05 14.50 10.15
C ASN A 196 30.10 15.40 10.83
N PRO A 197 29.77 16.17 11.88
CA PRO A 197 30.74 17.01 12.59
C PRO A 197 31.84 16.18 13.29
N PRO A 198 33.08 16.70 13.43
CA PRO A 198 33.63 17.88 12.75
C PRO A 198 34.20 17.51 11.36
N ARG A 199 33.68 18.13 10.29
CA ARG A 199 34.19 17.98 8.91
C ARG A 199 34.45 19.34 8.28
N THR A 200 35.45 19.44 7.41
CA THR A 200 35.68 20.64 6.60
C THR A 200 34.92 20.54 5.28
N VAL A 201 34.11 21.54 4.97
CA VAL A 201 33.33 21.65 3.75
C VAL A 201 33.86 22.85 2.94
N ARG A 202 34.21 22.61 1.68
CA ARG A 202 34.53 23.66 0.71
C ARG A 202 33.25 24.05 -0.01
N PHE A 203 32.90 25.33 0.05
CA PHE A 203 31.83 25.91 -0.74
C PHE A 203 32.43 27.09 -1.53
N GLN A 204 32.36 27.00 -2.87
CA GLN A 204 33.04 27.92 -3.78
C GLN A 204 34.54 28.03 -3.44
N ASP A 205 35.02 29.22 -3.10
CA ASP A 205 36.43 29.50 -2.78
C ASP A 205 36.71 29.61 -1.28
N SER A 206 35.70 29.34 -0.43
CA SER A 206 35.83 29.42 1.03
C SER A 206 35.74 28.04 1.69
N TYR A 207 36.49 27.89 2.79
CA TYR A 207 36.47 26.70 3.63
C TYR A 207 35.67 26.97 4.89
N TYR A 208 34.77 26.04 5.20
CA TYR A 208 33.96 26.08 6.41
C TYR A 208 34.14 24.80 7.22
N ARG A 209 34.07 24.92 8.55
CA ARG A 209 34.02 23.79 9.47
C ARG A 209 32.58 23.53 9.85
N LEU A 210 32.12 22.30 9.67
CA LEU A 210 30.82 21.84 10.13
C LEU A 210 30.86 21.69 11.65
N GLU A 211 30.12 22.54 12.36
CA GLU A 211 30.06 22.56 13.82
C GLU A 211 28.90 21.73 14.35
N ALA A 212 27.72 21.86 13.73
CA ALA A 212 26.50 21.23 14.23
C ALA A 212 25.57 20.74 13.13
N LEU A 213 24.84 19.68 13.48
CA LEU A 213 23.68 19.16 12.78
C LEU A 213 22.46 19.41 13.65
N SER A 214 21.47 20.15 13.13
CA SER A 214 20.21 20.36 13.83
C SER A 214 19.01 19.95 12.98
N GLY A 215 17.96 19.48 13.64
CA GLY A 215 16.67 19.19 13.03
C GLY A 215 15.82 20.47 12.97
N GLY A 216 15.30 20.78 11.78
CA GLY A 216 14.36 21.87 11.54
C GLY A 216 12.93 21.38 11.28
N SER A 217 12.00 22.34 11.17
CA SER A 217 10.64 22.07 10.68
C SER A 217 10.62 21.90 9.15
N ALA A 218 9.63 21.18 8.63
CA ALA A 218 9.33 21.17 7.20
C ALA A 218 9.16 22.61 6.67
N PRO A 219 9.55 22.92 5.43
CA PRO A 219 9.91 21.99 4.34
C PRO A 219 11.38 21.53 4.31
N ARG A 220 12.27 22.08 5.15
CA ARG A 220 13.72 21.79 5.15
C ARG A 220 14.18 21.34 6.55
N PRO A 221 14.01 20.05 6.87
CA PRO A 221 14.27 19.55 8.22
C PRO A 221 15.75 19.34 8.53
N PHE A 222 16.65 19.36 7.54
CA PHE A 222 18.08 19.17 7.77
C PHE A 222 18.81 20.51 7.77
N ARG A 223 19.34 20.93 8.93
CA ARG A 223 20.08 22.18 9.09
C ARG A 223 21.53 21.91 9.44
N TYR A 224 22.45 22.49 8.66
CA TYR A 224 23.88 22.35 8.80
C TYR A 224 24.49 23.70 9.16
N THR A 225 25.15 23.80 10.31
CA THR A 225 25.81 25.03 10.75
C THR A 225 27.30 24.93 10.49
N LEU A 226 27.81 25.84 9.66
CA LEU A 226 29.17 25.88 9.15
C LEU A 226 29.83 27.19 9.58
N ARG A 227 31.02 27.13 10.18
CA ARG A 227 31.81 28.33 10.53
C ARG A 227 32.97 28.52 9.57
N LYS A 228 33.17 29.73 9.08
CA LYS A 228 34.28 30.05 8.16
C LYS A 228 35.63 29.85 8.84
N LEU A 229 36.56 29.24 8.12
CA LEU A 229 37.94 29.06 8.57
C LEU A 229 38.86 30.13 7.95
N PRO A 230 39.86 30.64 8.69
CA PRO A 230 40.89 31.50 8.12
C PRO A 230 41.76 30.72 7.11
N ALA A 231 42.33 31.43 6.14
CA ALA A 231 43.19 30.84 5.13
C ALA A 231 44.38 30.11 5.78
N GLY A 232 44.58 28.82 5.43
CA GLY A 232 45.73 28.02 5.88
C GLY A 232 45.40 26.80 6.74
N VAL A 233 44.15 26.61 7.19
CA VAL A 233 43.77 25.44 8.02
C VAL A 233 43.24 24.30 7.14
N MET A 234 44.12 23.43 6.66
CA MET A 234 43.72 22.22 5.93
C MET A 234 43.40 21.08 6.89
N GLY A 235 42.15 20.62 6.88
CA GLY A 235 41.77 19.33 7.48
C GLY A 235 42.16 18.17 6.58
N ARG A 236 42.39 16.99 7.16
CA ARG A 236 42.84 15.77 6.44
C ARG A 236 41.84 15.25 5.39
N THR A 237 40.59 15.72 5.41
CA THR A 237 39.56 15.36 4.42
C THR A 237 38.60 16.54 4.22
N VAL A 238 38.51 17.05 2.99
CA VAL A 238 37.65 18.19 2.62
C VAL A 238 36.48 17.67 1.77
N LEU A 239 35.25 17.98 2.17
CA LEU A 239 34.05 17.70 1.39
C LEU A 239 33.79 18.86 0.43
N VAL A 240 33.71 18.60 -0.88
CA VAL A 240 33.35 19.64 -1.87
C VAL A 240 31.83 19.71 -1.95
N TYR A 241 31.27 20.88 -1.64
CA TYR A 241 29.85 21.13 -1.78
C TYR A 241 29.55 21.91 -3.06
N SER A 242 29.06 21.20 -4.07
CA SER A 242 28.51 21.76 -5.31
C SER A 242 27.02 21.42 -5.38
N PRO A 243 26.10 22.36 -5.11
CA PRO A 243 24.67 22.09 -5.23
C PRO A 243 24.32 21.83 -6.70
N GLY A 244 23.58 20.75 -6.99
CA GLY A 244 23.16 20.40 -8.35
C GLY A 244 22.14 21.36 -8.95
N ASP A 245 21.29 21.95 -8.09
CA ASP A 245 20.35 23.02 -8.43
C ASP A 245 20.83 24.35 -7.82
N ALA A 246 20.58 25.48 -8.47
CA ALA A 246 21.01 26.79 -7.97
C ALA A 246 20.44 27.04 -6.56
N PRO A 247 21.30 27.21 -5.53
CA PRO A 247 20.82 27.37 -4.16
C PRO A 247 20.07 28.69 -4.02
N VAL A 248 18.99 28.68 -3.25
CA VAL A 248 18.23 29.91 -2.96
C VAL A 248 18.91 30.62 -1.80
N LEU A 249 19.30 31.88 -2.00
CA LEU A 249 19.76 32.74 -0.90
C LEU A 249 18.55 33.09 -0.03
N ALA A 250 18.61 32.75 1.24
CA ALA A 250 17.58 33.15 2.19
C ALA A 250 17.59 34.69 2.29
N LYS A 251 16.43 35.32 2.03
CA LYS A 251 16.24 36.72 2.41
C LYS A 251 16.15 36.79 3.93
N ARG A 252 16.91 37.70 4.54
CA ARG A 252 16.78 38.03 5.97
C ARG A 252 15.37 38.48 6.29
#